data_AF-A0A7V9BIK2-F1
#
_entry.id   AF-A0A7V9BIK2-F1
#
_cell.length_a   1.000
_cell.length_b   1.000
_cell.length_c   1.000
_cell.angle_alpha   90.00
_cell.angle_beta   90.00
_cell.angle_gamma   90.00
#
_symmetry.space_group_name_H-M   'P 1'
#
loop_
_entity.id
_entity.type
_entity.pdbx_description
1 polymer ?
#
loop_
_entity_poly.entity_id
_entity_poly.type
_entity_poly.pdbx_seq_one_letter_code
_entity_poly.pdbx_strand_id
1 'polypeptide(L)'
;MATRNIGETAGWTLRRVPRRVGTGARGRRGAGPPVDDGAVPAEYLQADGVRVEEALEVRPTDQARRGGGPPELALEVDVKAGEAALLAIRHPSGALTFNRSVARTARAAGRRTTGPGVARFRVPVRRVADGSAPPAGESARRGVLSNALKIVVIKIAKPAVDKAVSIALPRLAAMWEARVWAGKNLREGWFRVAPAGGAAGGLQLAPALPEPGQRSLLLVHGTFSNAAAAFGDLSRTDFFDRVRPTYGSRIYAYNHFSISRSPDENAELLLSELPAGAPFEFDAITHSRGGLVLRSVVERRGQHGALADRFRLRRAVLVASPNDGTPLATPARWEDTVGWFANLMEVFPDNPFTSGAEFVSESLVWLASHLAGDLPGLRAMDGAGPLVGDLQSPPGPPADAYSALVSNVHPDDGLWQRAVDVGVDSFFASANDLVVPSEGGWRVDRDGTPYVPAGRIGCFGPGGNLDPGATPVNHVKFFDRSETADFLARALDGQTQPLPAIDLQAPLPD
;
A
#
# COMPACT_ATOMS: atom_id res chain seq x y z
N MET A 1 36.06 5.18 -6.08
CA MET A 1 34.81 5.97 -6.19
C MET A 1 34.43 6.39 -4.79
N ALA A 2 34.12 7.66 -4.57
CA ALA A 2 33.94 8.18 -3.23
C ALA A 2 32.59 8.89 -3.13
N THR A 3 31.68 8.37 -2.30
CA THR A 3 30.64 9.22 -1.73
C THR A 3 31.32 10.29 -0.88
N ARG A 4 31.00 11.54 -1.16
CA ARG A 4 31.59 12.70 -0.50
C ARG A 4 30.46 13.52 0.11
N ASN A 5 30.72 14.05 1.31
CA ASN A 5 29.90 15.14 1.82
C ASN A 5 30.32 16.41 1.06
N ILE A 6 29.34 17.15 0.54
CA ILE A 6 29.55 18.35 -0.30
C ILE A 6 29.28 19.64 0.46
N GLY A 7 28.76 19.54 1.67
CA GLY A 7 28.53 20.72 2.48
C GLY A 7 29.80 21.07 3.23
N GLU A 8 30.44 22.18 2.86
CA GLU A 8 31.11 23.06 3.83
C GLU A 8 30.08 23.68 4.82
N THR A 9 29.15 22.88 5.34
CA THR A 9 28.10 23.26 6.29
C THR A 9 27.96 22.18 7.37
N ALA A 10 28.96 22.14 8.26
CA ALA A 10 28.90 22.11 9.74
C ALA A 10 28.03 21.09 10.52
N GLY A 11 27.27 20.18 9.90
CA GLY A 11 26.21 19.44 10.61
C GLY A 11 26.36 17.93 10.82
N TRP A 12 27.18 17.23 10.02
CA TRP A 12 27.18 15.75 9.99
C TRP A 12 28.57 15.15 9.81
N THR A 13 28.86 14.09 10.56
CA THR A 13 30.06 13.25 10.40
C THR A 13 29.69 11.93 9.73
N LEU A 14 30.44 11.53 8.69
CA LEU A 14 30.20 10.30 7.93
C LEU A 14 31.28 9.26 8.27
N ARG A 15 30.85 8.02 8.51
CA ARG A 15 31.73 6.85 8.69
C ARG A 15 31.29 5.74 7.74
N ARG A 16 32.22 5.15 6.98
CA ARG A 16 31.90 3.96 6.17
C ARG A 16 31.77 2.74 7.07
N VAL A 17 30.73 1.93 6.84
CA VAL A 17 30.54 0.66 7.53
C VAL A 17 31.19 -0.45 6.69
N PRO A 18 32.07 -1.30 7.26
CA PRO A 18 32.66 -2.42 6.54
C PRO A 18 31.57 -3.40 6.07
N ARG A 19 31.65 -3.86 4.82
CA ARG A 19 30.71 -4.86 4.27
C ARG A 19 30.85 -6.18 5.04
N ARG A 20 29.77 -6.67 5.66
CA ARG A 20 29.71 -8.07 6.11
C ARG A 20 29.34 -8.92 4.91
N VAL A 21 30.27 -9.76 4.44
CA VAL A 21 29.96 -10.79 3.45
C VAL A 21 29.36 -11.97 4.22
N GLY A 22 28.07 -12.23 4.03
CA GLY A 22 27.43 -13.40 4.62
C GLY A 22 28.10 -14.68 4.12
N THR A 23 28.49 -15.56 5.04
CA THR A 23 28.99 -16.90 4.71
C THR A 23 27.82 -17.81 4.34
N GLY A 24 27.22 -17.60 3.17
CA GLY A 24 26.14 -18.41 2.61
C GLY A 24 26.61 -19.23 1.40
N ALA A 25 26.22 -20.50 1.35
CA ALA A 25 26.78 -21.56 0.52
C ALA A 25 26.92 -21.27 -0.99
N ARG A 26 27.97 -21.85 -1.58
CA ARG A 26 28.23 -21.90 -3.03
C ARG A 26 27.03 -22.51 -3.77
N GLY A 27 26.34 -21.74 -4.61
CA GLY A 27 25.32 -22.26 -5.51
C GLY A 27 24.87 -21.26 -6.58
N ARG A 28 25.15 -21.59 -7.85
CA ARG A 28 24.76 -20.96 -9.13
C ARG A 28 25.40 -19.59 -9.51
N ARG A 29 26.09 -19.62 -10.65
CA ARG A 29 26.79 -18.50 -11.30
C ARG A 29 25.79 -17.44 -11.77
N GLY A 30 26.02 -16.18 -11.37
CA GLY A 30 25.40 -15.01 -12.01
C GLY A 30 25.06 -13.86 -11.07
N ALA A 31 24.69 -14.13 -9.83
CA ALA A 31 24.41 -13.12 -8.81
C ALA A 31 25.48 -13.23 -7.71
N GLY A 32 26.05 -12.10 -7.29
CA GLY A 32 26.88 -12.06 -6.08
C GLY A 32 26.05 -12.49 -4.86
N PRO A 33 26.70 -12.91 -3.75
CA PRO A 33 25.97 -13.27 -2.54
C PRO A 33 25.07 -12.08 -2.10
N PRO A 34 23.88 -12.34 -1.54
CA PRO A 34 23.02 -11.29 -1.02
C PRO A 34 23.80 -10.47 0.01
N VAL A 35 23.72 -9.14 -0.12
CA VAL A 35 24.35 -8.20 0.81
C VAL A 35 23.41 -8.05 1.98
N ASP A 36 23.81 -8.54 3.15
CA ASP A 36 23.16 -8.22 4.42
C ASP A 36 23.92 -7.05 5.07
N ASP A 37 23.46 -5.83 4.78
CA ASP A 37 23.97 -4.61 5.41
C ASP A 37 23.20 -4.24 6.69
N GLY A 38 22.17 -5.03 7.05
CA GLY A 38 21.28 -4.80 8.19
C GLY A 38 20.54 -3.47 8.15
N ALA A 39 20.45 -2.81 6.99
CA ALA A 39 19.80 -1.52 6.82
C ALA A 39 18.62 -1.58 5.84
N VAL A 40 18.68 -2.41 4.80
CA VAL A 40 17.58 -2.64 3.85
C VAL A 40 17.29 -4.15 3.74
N PRO A 41 16.03 -4.60 3.83
CA PRO A 41 15.67 -5.99 3.60
C PRO A 41 16.12 -6.46 2.21
N ALA A 42 16.67 -7.67 2.14
CA ALA A 42 17.27 -8.20 0.92
C ALA A 42 16.24 -8.35 -0.20
N GLU A 43 15.00 -8.66 0.14
CA GLU A 43 13.85 -8.76 -0.75
C GLU A 43 13.54 -7.45 -1.50
N TYR A 44 13.92 -6.30 -0.95
CA TYR A 44 13.72 -4.99 -1.59
C TYR A 44 14.83 -4.63 -2.59
N LEU A 45 15.83 -5.51 -2.75
CA LEU A 45 17.02 -5.27 -3.59
C LEU A 45 17.16 -6.31 -4.72
N GLN A 46 16.07 -6.99 -5.08
CA GLN A 46 16.08 -8.12 -6.03
C GLN A 46 15.93 -7.71 -7.50
N ALA A 47 15.58 -6.45 -7.79
CA ALA A 47 15.35 -5.97 -9.14
C ALA A 47 16.65 -5.91 -9.97
N ASP A 48 16.52 -6.16 -11.27
CA ASP A 48 17.66 -6.20 -12.18
C ASP A 48 18.41 -4.85 -12.22
N GLY A 49 19.73 -4.91 -12.12
CA GLY A 49 20.58 -3.73 -12.15
C GLY A 49 20.67 -2.96 -10.83
N VAL A 50 19.89 -3.32 -9.81
CA VAL A 50 19.98 -2.77 -8.45
C VAL A 50 21.18 -3.37 -7.71
N ARG A 51 22.05 -2.52 -7.18
CA ARG A 51 23.26 -2.94 -6.44
C ARG A 51 23.52 -2.01 -5.27
N VAL A 52 23.78 -2.58 -4.11
CA VAL A 52 24.32 -1.84 -2.98
C VAL A 52 25.80 -1.52 -3.26
N GLU A 53 26.15 -0.24 -3.33
CA GLU A 53 27.52 0.20 -3.52
C GLU A 53 28.26 0.23 -2.18
N GLU A 54 27.72 0.96 -1.21
CA GLU A 54 28.30 1.14 0.12
C GLU A 54 27.24 1.46 1.18
N ALA A 55 27.60 1.19 2.44
CA ALA A 55 26.83 1.55 3.61
C ALA A 55 27.61 2.57 4.45
N LEU A 56 26.90 3.58 4.95
CA LEU A 56 27.44 4.69 5.72
C LEU A 56 26.68 4.79 7.03
N GLU A 57 27.40 5.11 8.10
CA GLU A 57 26.83 5.56 9.36
C GLU A 57 27.04 7.08 9.44
N VAL A 58 25.96 7.83 9.59
CA VAL A 58 25.99 9.30 9.58
C VAL A 58 25.47 9.83 10.91
N ARG A 59 26.27 10.66 11.59
CA ARG A 59 25.96 11.19 12.92
C ARG A 59 25.90 12.71 12.91
N PRO A 60 24.94 13.35 13.60
CA PRO A 60 24.88 14.79 13.67
C PRO A 60 26.03 15.30 14.55
N THR A 61 26.66 16.41 14.15
CA THR A 61 27.67 17.13 14.95
C THR A 61 26.99 17.79 16.15
N ASP A 62 27.76 18.11 17.19
CA ASP A 62 27.24 18.83 18.36
C ASP A 62 26.65 20.20 17.99
N GLN A 63 27.17 20.84 16.95
CA GLN A 63 26.64 22.09 16.40
C GLN A 63 25.25 21.89 15.76
N ALA A 64 25.06 20.83 14.96
CA ALA A 64 23.75 20.50 14.39
C ALA A 64 22.72 20.17 15.47
N ARG A 65 23.12 19.46 16.53
CA ARG A 65 22.24 19.16 17.67
C ARG A 65 21.74 20.41 18.39
N ARG A 66 22.55 21.48 18.43
CA ARG A 66 22.25 22.75 19.11
C ARG A 66 21.55 23.80 18.23
N GLY A 67 21.57 23.65 16.90
CA GLY A 67 20.88 24.56 15.97
C GLY A 67 19.36 24.51 16.11
N GLY A 68 18.61 25.48 15.55
CA GLY A 68 17.15 25.54 15.64
C GLY A 68 16.35 24.91 14.48
N GLY A 69 16.97 24.69 13.31
CA GLY A 69 16.31 24.15 12.11
C GLY A 69 16.58 22.66 11.86
N PRO A 70 15.73 21.94 11.09
CA PRO A 70 15.98 20.56 10.71
C PRO A 70 17.29 20.49 9.90
N PRO A 71 18.28 19.69 10.31
CA PRO A 71 19.53 19.59 9.57
C PRO A 71 19.29 18.86 8.24
N GLU A 72 19.60 19.53 7.13
CA GLU A 72 19.63 18.90 5.82
C GLU A 72 20.87 18.02 5.71
N LEU A 73 20.68 16.76 5.31
CA LEU A 73 21.76 15.87 4.93
C LEU A 73 22.06 16.04 3.44
N ALA A 74 23.26 16.51 3.11
CA ALA A 74 23.71 16.69 1.73
C ALA A 74 24.83 15.70 1.38
N LEU A 75 24.64 14.91 0.31
CA LEU A 75 25.59 13.89 -0.14
C LEU A 75 25.83 13.96 -1.65
N GLU A 76 27.07 13.76 -2.09
CA GLU A 76 27.43 13.47 -3.48
C GLU A 76 27.86 12.02 -3.63
N VAL A 77 27.29 11.36 -4.62
CA VAL A 77 27.64 9.99 -5.01
C VAL A 77 28.20 10.02 -6.43
N ASP A 78 29.43 9.53 -6.61
CA ASP A 78 30.00 9.31 -7.95
C ASP A 78 29.18 8.22 -8.68
N VAL A 79 28.66 8.52 -9.88
CA VAL A 79 27.90 7.59 -10.73
C VAL A 79 28.60 7.40 -12.08
N LYS A 80 28.57 6.18 -12.63
CA LYS A 80 29.06 5.92 -13.98
C LYS A 80 28.10 6.48 -15.02
N ALA A 81 28.59 6.63 -16.26
CA ALA A 81 27.72 6.93 -17.39
C ALA A 81 26.61 5.86 -17.51
N GLY A 82 25.36 6.30 -17.64
CA GLY A 82 24.19 5.41 -17.68
C GLY A 82 23.73 4.88 -16.32
N GLU A 83 24.40 5.24 -15.22
CA GLU A 83 24.04 4.79 -13.88
C GLU A 83 23.17 5.83 -13.16
N ALA A 84 22.33 5.35 -12.24
CA ALA A 84 21.54 6.15 -11.32
C ALA A 84 21.91 5.79 -9.89
N ALA A 85 21.66 6.70 -8.95
CA ALA A 85 21.83 6.43 -7.53
C ALA A 85 20.54 6.81 -6.77
N LEU A 86 20.24 6.02 -5.73
CA LEU A 86 19.25 6.29 -4.70
C LEU A 86 19.91 6.17 -3.33
N LEU A 87 19.39 6.88 -2.35
CA LEU A 87 19.73 6.65 -0.94
C LEU A 87 18.57 5.94 -0.25
N ALA A 88 18.83 4.75 0.27
CA ALA A 88 17.97 4.14 1.28
C ALA A 88 18.49 4.54 2.66
N ILE A 89 17.64 5.12 3.50
CA ILE A 89 18.01 5.62 4.82
C ILE A 89 17.20 4.86 5.86
N ARG A 90 17.90 4.16 6.75
CA ARG A 90 17.35 3.56 7.95
C ARG A 90 17.54 4.52 9.11
N HIS A 91 16.41 5.01 9.61
CA HIS A 91 16.35 5.91 10.77
C HIS A 91 16.43 5.14 12.09
N PRO A 92 16.74 5.81 13.21
CA PRO A 92 16.81 5.18 14.52
C PRO A 92 15.49 4.58 15.01
N SER A 93 14.35 5.13 14.59
CA SER A 93 13.01 4.54 14.79
C SER A 93 12.83 3.18 14.10
N GLY A 94 13.78 2.82 13.23
CA GLY A 94 13.64 1.72 12.31
C GLY A 94 12.89 2.11 11.02
N ALA A 95 12.48 3.35 10.81
CA ALA A 95 11.89 3.75 9.54
C ALA A 95 12.86 3.60 8.36
N LEU A 96 12.37 3.10 7.23
CA LEU A 96 13.08 3.04 5.96
C LEU A 96 12.55 4.09 4.98
N THR A 97 13.40 4.98 4.46
CA THR A 97 13.03 5.92 3.39
C THR A 97 13.91 5.78 2.16
N PHE A 98 13.35 6.07 0.99
CA PHE A 98 14.05 6.05 -0.29
C PHE A 98 14.07 7.45 -0.89
N ASN A 99 15.27 7.94 -1.25
CA ASN A 99 15.47 9.32 -1.65
C ASN A 99 16.18 9.39 -2.99
N ARG A 100 15.58 10.10 -3.96
CA ARG A 100 16.22 10.35 -5.26
C ARG A 100 17.24 11.49 -5.23
N SER A 101 18.11 11.50 -6.23
CA SER A 101 19.05 12.61 -6.44
C SER A 101 18.31 13.87 -6.92
N VAL A 102 18.58 15.03 -6.32
CA VAL A 102 18.01 16.32 -6.73
C VAL A 102 18.67 16.92 -7.98
N ALA A 103 19.90 16.50 -8.30
CA ALA A 103 20.61 16.93 -9.50
C ALA A 103 21.62 15.88 -9.97
N ARG A 104 21.90 15.88 -11.28
CA ARG A 104 22.99 15.13 -11.90
C ARG A 104 23.85 16.07 -12.70
N THR A 105 25.12 16.21 -12.32
CA THR A 105 26.10 16.94 -13.12
C THR A 105 27.00 15.95 -13.84
N ALA A 106 27.10 16.06 -15.16
CA ALA A 106 28.20 15.43 -15.89
C ALA A 106 29.47 16.19 -15.52
N ARG A 107 30.55 15.49 -15.11
CA ARG A 107 31.85 16.17 -15.02
C ARG A 107 32.24 16.60 -16.44
N ALA A 108 32.47 17.90 -16.64
CA ALA A 108 32.88 18.43 -17.92
C ALA A 108 34.20 17.77 -18.35
N ALA A 109 34.11 16.86 -19.32
CA ALA A 109 35.23 16.38 -20.10
C ALA A 109 34.91 16.72 -21.55
N GLY A 110 35.87 17.33 -22.25
CA GLY A 110 35.67 17.92 -23.57
C GLY A 110 34.90 17.02 -24.56
N ARG A 111 33.98 17.65 -25.30
CA ARG A 111 33.26 17.21 -26.51
C ARG A 111 32.64 15.79 -26.57
N ARG A 112 32.68 14.97 -25.52
CA ARG A 112 31.91 13.72 -25.40
C ARG A 112 31.06 13.75 -24.13
N THR A 113 29.74 13.78 -24.31
CA THR A 113 28.70 13.85 -23.28
C THR A 113 28.52 12.55 -22.46
N THR A 114 29.53 11.67 -22.40
CA THR A 114 29.43 10.32 -21.79
C THR A 114 30.44 10.06 -20.68
N GLY A 115 30.88 11.10 -19.96
CA GLY A 115 31.78 10.99 -18.80
C GLY A 115 31.07 10.57 -17.49
N PRO A 116 31.82 10.13 -16.47
CA PRO A 116 31.28 9.87 -15.13
C PRO A 116 30.61 11.11 -14.54
N GLY A 117 29.45 10.91 -13.92
CA GLY A 117 28.63 11.96 -13.35
C GLY A 117 28.66 11.96 -11.82
N VAL A 118 28.00 12.95 -11.25
CA VAL A 118 27.84 13.09 -9.80
C VAL A 118 26.36 13.26 -9.51
N ALA A 119 25.81 12.39 -8.66
CA ALA A 119 24.45 12.46 -8.16
C ALA A 119 24.45 13.20 -6.82
N ARG A 120 23.68 14.29 -6.72
CA ARG A 120 23.55 15.11 -5.52
C ARG A 120 22.25 14.81 -4.80
N PHE A 121 22.33 14.61 -3.49
CA PHE A 121 21.18 14.36 -2.62
C PHE A 121 21.07 15.46 -1.58
N ARG A 122 19.82 15.81 -1.25
CA ARG A 122 19.45 16.69 -0.13
C ARG A 122 18.27 16.04 0.55
N VAL A 123 18.49 15.57 1.77
CA VAL A 123 17.47 14.86 2.54
C VAL A 123 17.17 15.65 3.81
N PRO A 124 15.93 16.12 4.01
CA PRO A 124 15.55 16.73 5.27
C PRO A 124 15.54 15.65 6.35
N VAL A 125 16.34 15.81 7.40
CA VAL A 125 16.29 14.93 8.56
C VAL A 125 15.42 15.59 9.62
N ARG A 126 14.27 14.98 9.90
CA ARG A 126 13.29 15.49 10.86
C ARG A 126 13.84 15.34 12.29
N ARG A 127 13.45 16.27 13.18
CA ARG A 127 13.79 16.21 14.60
C ARG A 127 12.62 15.61 15.35
N VAL A 128 12.92 14.73 16.29
CA VAL A 128 11.92 14.02 17.08
C VAL A 128 11.81 14.65 18.46
N ALA A 129 10.60 15.04 18.87
CA ALA A 129 10.29 15.40 20.26
C ALA A 129 10.47 14.16 21.15
N ASP A 130 10.94 14.32 22.38
CA ASP A 130 11.21 13.21 23.30
C ASP A 130 9.95 12.32 23.48
N GLY A 131 9.91 11.23 22.71
CA GLY A 131 9.19 9.98 22.98
C GLY A 131 7.68 10.03 23.23
N SER A 132 6.95 11.09 22.87
CA SER A 132 5.49 11.11 23.03
C SER A 132 4.80 11.88 21.92
N ALA A 133 3.63 11.39 21.50
CA ALA A 133 2.69 12.19 20.72
C ALA A 133 2.35 13.47 21.52
N PRO A 134 2.42 14.67 20.92
CA PRO A 134 2.02 15.88 21.62
C PRO A 134 0.53 15.78 21.98
N PRO A 135 0.11 16.10 23.21
CA PRO A 135 -1.31 16.20 23.53
C PRO A 135 -1.98 17.22 22.59
N ALA A 136 -3.20 16.91 22.17
CA ALA A 136 -3.96 17.72 21.21
C ALA A 136 -3.95 19.21 21.61
N GLY A 137 -3.41 20.07 20.74
CA GLY A 137 -3.41 21.53 20.91
C GLY A 137 -2.09 22.18 21.35
N GLU A 138 -1.02 21.44 21.62
CA GLU A 138 0.31 22.03 21.90
C GLU A 138 1.26 21.98 20.69
N SER A 139 1.94 23.09 20.40
CA SER A 139 3.03 23.13 19.43
C SER A 139 4.24 22.34 19.96
N ALA A 140 4.74 21.39 19.16
CA ALA A 140 5.89 20.55 19.49
C ALA A 140 7.08 21.35 20.07
N ARG A 141 7.38 21.16 21.36
CA ARG A 141 8.57 21.74 21.99
C ARG A 141 9.81 20.91 21.63
N ARG A 142 10.85 21.62 21.18
CA ARG A 142 12.27 21.23 20.91
C ARG A 142 12.58 19.72 20.96
N GLY A 143 12.56 19.07 19.80
CA GLY A 143 13.06 17.70 19.63
C GLY A 143 14.58 17.56 19.59
N VAL A 144 15.08 16.40 20.00
CA VAL A 144 16.51 16.05 20.07
C VAL A 144 16.95 15.33 18.78
N LEU A 145 18.05 15.79 18.19
CA LEU A 145 18.76 15.09 17.11
C LEU A 145 19.66 14.01 17.71
N SER A 146 19.10 12.89 18.17
CA SER A 146 19.90 11.80 18.70
C SER A 146 19.59 10.48 18.02
N ASN A 147 20.40 10.14 17.01
CA ASN A 147 21.13 8.87 16.85
C ASN A 147 21.79 8.83 15.46
N ALA A 148 22.61 7.81 15.21
CA ALA A 148 23.25 7.62 13.91
C ALA A 148 22.23 7.12 12.86
N LEU A 149 22.24 7.72 11.68
CA LEU A 149 21.51 7.22 10.51
C LEU A 149 22.36 6.14 9.84
N LYS A 150 21.74 5.05 9.39
CA LYS A 150 22.38 4.12 8.46
C LYS A 150 21.91 4.43 7.06
N ILE A 151 22.84 4.68 6.15
CA ILE A 151 22.55 5.05 4.77
C ILE A 151 23.15 3.99 3.86
N VAL A 152 22.33 3.48 2.96
CA VAL A 152 22.74 2.56 1.90
C VAL A 152 22.68 3.31 0.59
N VAL A 153 23.83 3.39 -0.08
CA VAL A 153 23.93 3.93 -1.43
C VAL A 153 23.58 2.81 -2.41
N ILE A 154 22.42 2.94 -3.04
CA ILE A 154 21.92 2.00 -4.04
C ILE A 154 22.26 2.57 -5.42
N LYS A 155 23.08 1.85 -6.17
CA LYS A 155 23.35 2.14 -7.58
C LYS A 155 22.47 1.27 -8.46
N ILE A 156 21.89 1.90 -9.46
CA ILE A 156 21.01 1.24 -10.42
C ILE A 156 21.65 1.45 -11.78
N ALA A 157 22.20 0.37 -12.34
CA ALA A 157 22.59 0.37 -13.73
C ALA A 157 21.31 0.53 -14.53
N LYS A 158 21.14 1.61 -15.31
CA LYS A 158 20.07 1.59 -16.29
C LYS A 158 20.36 0.40 -17.19
N PRO A 159 19.44 -0.56 -17.33
CA PRO A 159 19.61 -1.55 -18.39
C PRO A 159 19.78 -0.78 -19.70
N ALA A 160 20.43 -1.40 -20.69
CA ALA A 160 20.59 -0.84 -22.04
C ALA A 160 19.23 -0.75 -22.75
N VAL A 161 18.29 -0.04 -22.15
CA VAL A 161 16.97 0.30 -22.65
C VAL A 161 17.01 1.76 -23.05
N ASP A 162 17.97 2.07 -23.93
CA ASP A 162 17.89 3.23 -24.83
C ASP A 162 16.61 3.15 -25.73
N LYS A 163 15.80 2.09 -25.60
CA LYS A 163 14.45 1.94 -26.16
C LYS A 163 13.28 2.17 -25.18
N ALA A 164 13.49 2.35 -23.87
CA ALA A 164 12.39 2.50 -22.90
C ALA A 164 11.80 3.91 -22.85
N VAL A 165 12.47 4.89 -23.47
CA VAL A 165 11.94 6.27 -23.56
C VAL A 165 10.60 6.32 -24.32
N SER A 166 10.26 5.30 -25.12
CA SER A 166 9.00 5.22 -25.86
C SER A 166 7.87 4.45 -25.16
N ILE A 167 8.10 3.80 -24.01
CA ILE A 167 7.08 3.02 -23.30
C ILE A 167 6.61 3.80 -22.07
N ALA A 168 5.32 4.14 -22.04
CA ALA A 168 4.69 4.83 -20.91
C ALA A 168 4.73 3.98 -19.62
N LEU A 169 4.89 4.62 -18.45
CA LEU A 169 4.99 3.98 -17.14
C LEU A 169 3.86 2.95 -16.85
N PRO A 170 2.58 3.20 -17.21
CA PRO A 170 1.51 2.21 -17.00
C PRO A 170 1.77 0.87 -17.71
N ARG A 171 2.36 0.90 -18.92
CA ARG A 171 2.69 -0.33 -19.66
C ARG A 171 3.82 -1.10 -19.00
N LEU A 172 4.82 -0.41 -18.47
CA LEU A 172 5.90 -1.04 -17.71
C LEU A 172 5.36 -1.70 -16.43
N ALA A 173 4.47 -1.02 -15.72
CA ALA A 173 3.81 -1.58 -14.54
C ALA A 173 2.97 -2.81 -14.89
N ALA A 174 2.21 -2.79 -15.99
CA ALA A 174 1.42 -3.94 -16.43
C ALA A 174 2.30 -5.15 -16.77
N MET A 175 3.41 -4.93 -17.50
CA MET A 175 4.37 -5.98 -17.82
C MET A 175 5.03 -6.56 -16.58
N TRP A 176 5.41 -5.69 -15.64
CA TRP A 176 5.99 -6.10 -14.36
C TRP A 176 4.99 -6.91 -13.54
N GLU A 177 3.76 -6.42 -13.36
CA GLU A 177 2.73 -7.07 -12.55
C GLU A 177 2.39 -8.45 -13.14
N ALA A 178 2.25 -8.55 -14.47
CA ALA A 178 2.06 -9.82 -15.16
C ALA A 178 3.22 -10.80 -14.93
N ARG A 179 4.47 -10.33 -14.97
CA ARG A 179 5.65 -11.18 -14.69
C ARG A 179 5.65 -11.67 -13.24
N VAL A 180 5.36 -10.80 -12.28
CA VAL A 180 5.30 -11.16 -10.85
C VAL A 180 4.20 -12.19 -10.60
N TRP A 181 3.01 -11.99 -11.18
CA TRP A 181 1.91 -12.94 -11.08
C TRP A 181 2.25 -14.29 -11.72
N ALA A 182 2.84 -14.29 -12.92
CA ALA A 182 3.29 -15.52 -13.59
C ALA A 182 4.32 -16.29 -12.75
N GLY A 183 5.29 -15.59 -12.13
CA GLY A 183 6.28 -16.20 -11.24
C GLY A 183 5.69 -16.83 -9.99
N LYS A 184 4.48 -16.38 -9.58
CA LYS A 184 3.72 -16.91 -8.43
C LYS A 184 2.60 -17.86 -8.84
N ASN A 185 2.51 -18.22 -10.13
CA ASN A 185 1.43 -19.01 -10.71
C ASN A 185 0.02 -18.44 -10.40
N LEU A 186 -0.07 -17.11 -10.28
CA LEU A 186 -1.32 -16.39 -10.12
C LEU A 186 -1.91 -16.06 -11.50
N ARG A 187 -3.24 -16.02 -11.56
CA ARG A 187 -4.00 -15.69 -12.76
C ARG A 187 -5.16 -14.77 -12.40
N GLU A 188 -5.47 -13.87 -13.32
CA GLU A 188 -6.65 -13.01 -13.23
C GLU A 188 -7.92 -13.81 -13.56
N GLY A 189 -9.08 -13.22 -13.24
CA GLY A 189 -10.39 -13.75 -13.57
C GLY A 189 -11.15 -14.32 -12.39
N TRP A 190 -12.21 -15.06 -12.70
CA TRP A 190 -13.12 -15.67 -11.73
C TRP A 190 -12.63 -17.02 -11.18
N PHE A 191 -12.72 -17.16 -9.86
CA PHE A 191 -12.41 -18.40 -9.14
C PHE A 191 -13.54 -18.76 -8.19
N ARG A 192 -13.91 -20.03 -8.13
CA ARG A 192 -14.67 -20.60 -7.01
C ARG A 192 -13.76 -20.73 -5.80
N VAL A 193 -14.29 -20.37 -4.63
CA VAL A 193 -13.60 -20.34 -3.35
C VAL A 193 -14.11 -21.49 -2.48
N ALA A 194 -13.18 -22.22 -1.86
CA ALA A 194 -13.48 -23.14 -0.78
C ALA A 194 -12.48 -22.94 0.36
N PRO A 195 -12.90 -23.02 1.64
CA PRO A 195 -11.96 -23.06 2.75
C PRO A 195 -11.04 -24.27 2.62
N ALA A 196 -9.73 -24.05 2.75
CA ALA A 196 -8.78 -25.15 2.84
C ALA A 196 -8.92 -25.81 4.22
N GLY A 197 -9.17 -27.11 4.27
CA GLY A 197 -9.22 -27.83 5.55
C GLY A 197 -7.86 -27.82 6.27
N GLY A 198 -7.88 -27.71 7.60
CA GLY A 198 -6.68 -27.83 8.46
C GLY A 198 -6.44 -26.64 9.38
N ALA A 199 -5.51 -26.80 10.34
CA ALA A 199 -5.26 -25.81 11.41
C ALA A 199 -4.58 -24.51 10.94
N ALA A 200 -3.93 -24.51 9.77
CA ALA A 200 -3.25 -23.32 9.24
C ALA A 200 -4.22 -22.30 8.61
N GLY A 201 -5.45 -22.72 8.29
CA GLY A 201 -6.38 -21.95 7.46
C GLY A 201 -5.87 -21.78 6.02
N GLY A 202 -6.70 -21.17 5.18
CA GLY A 202 -6.43 -20.79 3.80
C GLY A 202 -7.65 -20.93 2.91
N LEU A 203 -7.54 -20.47 1.67
CA LEU A 203 -8.55 -20.69 0.63
C LEU A 203 -7.97 -21.47 -0.54
N GLN A 204 -8.75 -22.41 -1.04
CA GLN A 204 -8.54 -23.06 -2.33
C GLN A 204 -9.30 -22.28 -3.40
N LEU A 205 -8.60 -21.91 -4.47
CA LEU A 205 -9.17 -21.22 -5.62
C LEU A 205 -9.13 -22.14 -6.84
N ALA A 206 -10.30 -22.40 -7.43
CA ALA A 206 -10.43 -23.14 -8.68
C ALA A 206 -11.05 -22.23 -9.75
N PRO A 207 -10.44 -22.07 -10.95
CA PRO A 207 -11.03 -21.27 -12.02
C PRO A 207 -12.46 -21.73 -12.31
N ALA A 208 -13.42 -20.82 -12.17
CA ALA A 208 -14.83 -21.11 -12.38
C ALA A 208 -15.63 -19.81 -12.48
N LEU A 209 -16.56 -19.75 -13.43
CA LEU A 209 -17.51 -18.65 -13.53
C LEU A 209 -18.69 -18.85 -12.55
N PRO A 210 -19.31 -17.75 -12.10
CA PRO A 210 -20.59 -17.78 -11.40
C PRO A 210 -21.67 -18.49 -12.20
N GLU A 211 -22.56 -19.19 -11.50
CA GLU A 211 -23.73 -19.86 -12.10
C GLU A 211 -24.96 -18.95 -11.99
N PRO A 212 -25.78 -18.82 -13.07
CA PRO A 212 -26.93 -17.94 -13.06
C PRO A 212 -28.08 -18.53 -12.22
N GLY A 213 -29.02 -17.68 -11.82
CA GLY A 213 -30.28 -18.10 -11.20
C GLY A 213 -30.22 -18.35 -9.69
N GLN A 214 -29.05 -18.25 -9.05
CA GLN A 214 -28.93 -18.29 -7.60
C GLN A 214 -27.99 -17.21 -7.07
N ARG A 215 -28.31 -16.76 -5.86
CA ARG A 215 -27.50 -15.81 -5.09
C ARG A 215 -26.11 -16.39 -4.81
N SER A 216 -25.09 -15.60 -5.12
CA SER A 216 -23.67 -15.93 -4.95
C SER A 216 -22.96 -14.90 -4.07
N LEU A 217 -21.86 -15.29 -3.42
CA LEU A 217 -20.98 -14.39 -2.69
C LEU A 217 -19.75 -14.08 -3.55
N LEU A 218 -19.43 -12.79 -3.74
CA LEU A 218 -18.23 -12.31 -4.43
C LEU A 218 -17.21 -11.74 -3.43
N LEU A 219 -15.95 -12.16 -3.56
CA LEU A 219 -14.80 -11.62 -2.84
C LEU A 219 -13.91 -10.79 -3.78
N VAL A 220 -13.61 -9.54 -3.44
CA VAL A 220 -12.75 -8.65 -4.25
C VAL A 220 -11.60 -8.10 -3.41
N HIS A 221 -10.38 -8.52 -3.73
CA HIS A 221 -9.17 -8.11 -2.98
C HIS A 221 -8.68 -6.71 -3.36
N GLY A 222 -7.75 -6.17 -2.55
CA GLY A 222 -7.13 -4.87 -2.77
C GLY A 222 -5.74 -4.91 -3.42
N THR A 223 -5.01 -3.82 -3.23
CA THR A 223 -3.67 -3.59 -3.79
C THR A 223 -2.64 -4.62 -3.30
N PHE A 224 -1.71 -5.02 -4.16
CA PHE A 224 -0.61 -5.97 -3.87
C PHE A 224 -1.05 -7.38 -3.47
N SER A 225 -2.33 -7.72 -3.61
CA SER A 225 -2.92 -8.94 -3.07
C SER A 225 -3.45 -9.87 -4.17
N ASN A 226 -3.98 -11.01 -3.73
CA ASN A 226 -4.91 -11.87 -4.45
C ASN A 226 -5.96 -12.39 -3.46
N ALA A 227 -7.05 -12.98 -3.95
CA ALA A 227 -8.17 -13.40 -3.11
C ALA A 227 -7.80 -14.43 -2.02
N ALA A 228 -6.90 -15.39 -2.31
CA ALA A 228 -6.51 -16.39 -1.33
C ALA A 228 -5.75 -15.76 -0.16
N ALA A 229 -4.91 -14.77 -0.43
CA ALA A 229 -4.17 -14.03 0.59
C ALA A 229 -5.07 -13.05 1.37
N ALA A 230 -5.92 -12.29 0.69
CA ALA A 230 -6.79 -11.30 1.34
C ALA A 230 -7.82 -11.92 2.29
N PHE A 231 -8.44 -13.03 1.87
CA PHE A 231 -9.58 -13.63 2.58
C PHE A 231 -9.24 -14.97 3.25
N GLY A 232 -7.97 -15.41 3.17
CA GLY A 232 -7.45 -16.64 3.77
C GLY A 232 -7.84 -16.80 5.23
N ASP A 233 -7.67 -15.73 5.99
CA ASP A 233 -7.85 -15.75 7.45
C ASP A 233 -9.31 -15.96 7.87
N LEU A 234 -10.31 -15.69 7.02
CA LEU A 234 -11.71 -16.00 7.31
C LEU A 234 -11.93 -17.49 7.58
N SER A 235 -11.09 -18.37 7.01
CA SER A 235 -11.16 -19.82 7.25
C SER A 235 -10.72 -20.24 8.65
N ARG A 236 -10.07 -19.35 9.41
CA ARG A 236 -9.75 -19.54 10.83
C ARG A 236 -10.90 -19.15 11.76
N THR A 237 -11.93 -18.52 11.20
CA THR A 237 -13.18 -18.17 11.88
C THR A 237 -14.29 -19.15 11.47
N ASP A 238 -15.49 -18.99 12.01
CA ASP A 238 -16.68 -19.75 11.61
C ASP A 238 -17.48 -19.11 10.44
N PHE A 239 -16.92 -18.09 9.78
CA PHE A 239 -17.57 -17.35 8.70
C PHE A 239 -18.16 -18.27 7.60
N PHE A 240 -17.35 -19.22 7.09
CA PHE A 240 -17.80 -20.11 6.01
C PHE A 240 -18.93 -21.05 6.44
N ASP A 241 -18.95 -21.49 7.70
CA ASP A 241 -20.04 -22.30 8.24
C ASP A 241 -21.34 -21.50 8.34
N ARG A 242 -21.24 -20.21 8.73
CA ARG A 242 -22.40 -19.31 8.85
C ARG A 242 -23.03 -18.97 7.52
N VAL A 243 -22.23 -18.78 6.47
CA VAL A 243 -22.75 -18.37 5.16
C VAL A 243 -23.11 -19.55 4.25
N ARG A 244 -22.69 -20.78 4.61
CA ARG A 244 -22.98 -22.02 3.87
C ARG A 244 -24.48 -22.26 3.61
N PRO A 245 -25.42 -22.05 4.55
CA PRO A 245 -26.85 -22.22 4.28
C PRO A 245 -27.37 -21.34 3.14
N THR A 246 -26.76 -20.16 2.95
CA THR A 246 -27.17 -19.17 1.96
C THR A 246 -26.47 -19.40 0.61
N TYR A 247 -25.14 -19.56 0.58
CA TYR A 247 -24.38 -19.64 -0.67
C TYR A 247 -23.98 -21.05 -1.07
N GLY A 248 -23.93 -22.02 -0.15
CA GLY A 248 -23.37 -23.33 -0.42
C GLY A 248 -21.96 -23.23 -1.00
N SER A 249 -21.74 -23.78 -2.20
CA SER A 249 -20.48 -23.69 -2.95
C SER A 249 -20.39 -22.50 -3.91
N ARG A 250 -21.37 -21.58 -3.90
CA ARG A 250 -21.45 -20.39 -4.77
C ARG A 250 -20.73 -19.19 -4.15
N ILE A 251 -19.51 -19.43 -3.68
CA ILE A 251 -18.60 -18.38 -3.20
C ILE A 251 -17.52 -18.24 -4.27
N TYR A 252 -17.38 -17.03 -4.78
CA TYR A 252 -16.47 -16.70 -5.86
C TYR A 252 -15.56 -15.55 -5.47
N ALA A 253 -14.40 -15.47 -6.10
CA ALA A 253 -13.51 -14.35 -6.01
C ALA A 253 -13.08 -13.89 -7.41
N TYR A 254 -12.78 -12.59 -7.53
CA TYR A 254 -12.20 -12.03 -8.74
C TYR A 254 -10.78 -11.56 -8.48
N ASN A 255 -9.80 -12.25 -9.08
CA ASN A 255 -8.40 -11.86 -9.03
C ASN A 255 -8.09 -10.89 -10.16
N HIS A 256 -7.40 -9.80 -9.85
CA HIS A 256 -7.12 -8.76 -10.82
C HIS A 256 -5.84 -7.98 -10.53
N PHE A 257 -5.23 -7.41 -11.57
CA PHE A 257 -4.13 -6.47 -11.44
C PHE A 257 -4.57 -5.17 -10.75
N SER A 258 -3.87 -4.83 -9.68
CA SER A 258 -4.28 -3.76 -8.76
C SER A 258 -3.37 -2.55 -8.81
N ILE A 259 -2.19 -2.67 -9.44
CA ILE A 259 -1.17 -1.62 -9.51
C ILE A 259 -1.22 -0.96 -10.88
N SER A 260 -1.24 -1.78 -11.93
CA SER A 260 -1.19 -1.31 -13.31
C SER A 260 -2.54 -0.90 -13.89
N ARG A 261 -3.65 -1.43 -13.37
CA ARG A 261 -5.01 -1.15 -13.87
C ARG A 261 -5.84 -0.35 -12.89
N SER A 262 -6.65 0.57 -13.41
CA SER A 262 -7.65 1.30 -12.64
C SER A 262 -8.81 0.39 -12.18
N PRO A 263 -9.58 0.77 -11.15
CA PRO A 263 -10.81 0.07 -10.77
C PRO A 263 -11.84 -0.04 -11.89
N ASP A 264 -11.99 0.96 -12.76
CA ASP A 264 -12.92 0.91 -13.89
C ASP A 264 -12.51 -0.18 -14.91
N GLU A 265 -11.22 -0.28 -15.25
CA GLU A 265 -10.73 -1.36 -16.12
C GLU A 265 -10.96 -2.74 -15.48
N ASN A 266 -10.78 -2.86 -14.17
CA ASN A 266 -11.02 -4.12 -13.46
C ASN A 266 -12.52 -4.46 -13.39
N ALA A 267 -13.39 -3.45 -13.22
CA ALA A 267 -14.83 -3.61 -13.26
C ALA A 267 -15.31 -4.07 -14.65
N GLU A 268 -14.79 -3.46 -15.72
CA GLU A 268 -15.11 -3.85 -17.09
C GLU A 268 -14.69 -5.30 -17.38
N LEU A 269 -13.47 -5.69 -16.99
CA LEU A 269 -13.00 -7.07 -17.16
C LEU A 269 -13.85 -8.07 -16.38
N LEU A 270 -14.14 -7.77 -15.10
CA LEU A 270 -15.01 -8.58 -14.23
C LEU A 270 -16.37 -8.84 -14.90
N LEU A 271 -17.00 -7.78 -15.43
CA LEU A 271 -18.30 -7.86 -16.07
C LEU A 271 -18.25 -8.55 -17.43
N SER A 272 -17.17 -8.35 -18.19
CA SER A 272 -17.00 -8.92 -19.53
C SER A 272 -16.93 -10.46 -19.52
N GLU A 273 -16.36 -11.02 -18.44
CA GLU A 273 -16.22 -12.47 -18.24
C GLU A 273 -17.52 -13.16 -17.80
N LEU A 274 -18.48 -12.42 -17.24
CA LEU A 274 -19.78 -12.99 -16.87
C LEU A 274 -20.56 -13.40 -18.13
N PRO A 275 -21.15 -14.61 -18.17
CA PRO A 275 -21.97 -15.04 -19.30
C PRO A 275 -23.09 -14.05 -19.64
N ALA A 276 -23.44 -13.94 -20.93
CA ALA A 276 -24.61 -13.15 -21.33
C ALA A 276 -25.90 -13.83 -20.88
N GLY A 277 -26.91 -13.05 -20.49
CA GLY A 277 -28.20 -13.56 -20.05
C GLY A 277 -28.81 -12.73 -18.92
N ALA A 278 -29.61 -13.40 -18.08
CA ALA A 278 -30.17 -12.79 -16.88
C ALA A 278 -29.07 -12.32 -15.91
N PRO A 279 -29.32 -11.26 -15.12
CA PRO A 279 -28.33 -10.75 -14.17
C PRO A 279 -27.95 -11.81 -13.14
N PHE A 280 -26.67 -11.85 -12.82
CA PHE A 280 -26.15 -12.60 -11.68
C PHE A 280 -26.37 -11.77 -10.41
N GLU A 281 -26.98 -12.38 -9.39
CA GLU A 281 -27.20 -11.74 -8.10
C GLU A 281 -26.05 -12.03 -7.14
N PHE A 282 -25.38 -10.97 -6.69
CA PHE A 282 -24.27 -11.07 -5.76
C PHE A 282 -24.56 -10.36 -4.45
N ASP A 283 -24.17 -11.00 -3.35
CA ASP A 283 -23.66 -10.26 -2.20
C ASP A 283 -22.13 -10.20 -2.30
N ALA A 284 -21.48 -9.19 -1.73
CA ALA A 284 -20.05 -8.97 -1.90
C ALA A 284 -19.31 -8.63 -0.60
N ILE A 285 -18.07 -9.08 -0.50
CA ILE A 285 -17.10 -8.61 0.49
C ILE A 285 -15.90 -8.10 -0.28
N THR A 286 -15.48 -6.88 0.05
CA THR A 286 -14.31 -6.26 -0.57
C THR A 286 -13.28 -5.92 0.49
N HIS A 287 -12.01 -5.86 0.09
CA HIS A 287 -10.93 -5.38 0.93
C HIS A 287 -10.19 -4.23 0.26
N SER A 288 -9.96 -3.15 1.00
CA SER A 288 -9.12 -2.03 0.55
C SER A 288 -9.62 -1.48 -0.80
N ARG A 289 -8.72 -1.27 -1.77
CA ARG A 289 -9.01 -0.86 -3.15
C ARG A 289 -10.08 -1.70 -3.85
N GLY A 290 -10.27 -2.97 -3.46
CA GLY A 290 -11.31 -3.84 -4.02
C GLY A 290 -12.72 -3.26 -3.87
N GLY A 291 -12.96 -2.43 -2.84
CA GLY A 291 -14.23 -1.72 -2.70
C GLY A 291 -14.45 -0.70 -3.81
N LEU A 292 -13.41 0.01 -4.26
CA LEU A 292 -13.51 0.91 -5.42
C LEU A 292 -13.84 0.16 -6.71
N VAL A 293 -13.34 -1.08 -6.88
CA VAL A 293 -13.70 -1.93 -8.04
C VAL A 293 -15.18 -2.28 -8.00
N LEU A 294 -15.70 -2.70 -6.84
CA LEU A 294 -17.12 -3.01 -6.69
C LEU A 294 -18.00 -1.76 -6.90
N ARG A 295 -17.58 -0.62 -6.35
CA ARG A 295 -18.28 0.65 -6.54
C ARG A 295 -18.30 1.07 -8.01
N SER A 296 -17.20 0.90 -8.75
CA SER A 296 -17.20 1.09 -10.20
C SER A 296 -18.24 0.20 -10.91
N VAL A 297 -18.31 -1.09 -10.58
CA VAL A 297 -19.33 -2.00 -11.13
C VAL A 297 -20.77 -1.50 -10.87
N VAL A 298 -21.03 -0.98 -9.67
CA VAL A 298 -22.39 -0.71 -9.18
C VAL A 298 -22.87 0.71 -9.46
N GLU A 299 -22.00 1.70 -9.27
CA GLU A 299 -22.32 3.14 -9.34
C GLU A 299 -21.99 3.71 -10.72
N ARG A 300 -20.97 3.17 -11.42
CA ARG A 300 -20.53 3.66 -12.74
C ARG A 300 -21.11 2.84 -13.90
N ARG A 301 -22.33 2.32 -13.74
CA ARG A 301 -23.02 1.47 -14.75
C ARG A 301 -23.02 2.08 -16.16
N GLY A 302 -23.17 3.40 -16.25
CA GLY A 302 -23.14 4.13 -17.53
C GLY A 302 -21.83 3.98 -18.30
N GLN A 303 -20.70 3.80 -17.61
CA GLN A 303 -19.39 3.56 -18.26
C GLN A 303 -19.25 2.14 -18.81
N HIS A 304 -19.97 1.18 -18.23
CA HIS A 304 -19.89 -0.23 -18.61
C HIS A 304 -21.00 -0.67 -19.59
N GLY A 305 -21.99 0.20 -19.85
CA GLY A 305 -23.08 -0.06 -20.79
C GLY A 305 -23.79 -1.40 -20.51
N ALA A 306 -24.02 -2.19 -21.56
CA ALA A 306 -24.72 -3.47 -21.48
C ALA A 306 -24.01 -4.53 -20.61
N LEU A 307 -22.71 -4.36 -20.30
CA LEU A 307 -22.01 -5.26 -19.39
C LEU A 307 -22.52 -5.11 -17.95
N ALA A 308 -22.90 -3.91 -17.54
CA ALA A 308 -23.41 -3.66 -16.19
C ALA A 308 -24.68 -4.48 -15.89
N ASP A 309 -25.50 -4.76 -16.91
CA ASP A 309 -26.77 -5.50 -16.78
C ASP A 309 -26.58 -6.97 -16.43
N ARG A 310 -25.34 -7.48 -16.52
CA ARG A 310 -24.99 -8.83 -16.07
C ARG A 310 -24.82 -8.92 -14.55
N PHE A 311 -24.69 -7.79 -13.85
CA PHE A 311 -24.38 -7.76 -12.43
C PHE A 311 -25.46 -7.01 -11.64
N ARG A 312 -26.04 -7.71 -10.66
CA ARG A 312 -26.96 -7.13 -9.69
C ARG A 312 -26.38 -7.30 -8.29
N LEU A 313 -26.03 -6.18 -7.66
CA LEU A 313 -25.68 -6.17 -6.25
C LEU A 313 -26.95 -6.26 -5.39
N ARG A 314 -26.89 -7.11 -4.37
CA ARG A 314 -27.85 -7.14 -3.27
C ARG A 314 -27.28 -6.40 -2.07
N ARG A 315 -26.19 -6.90 -1.49
CA ARG A 315 -25.50 -6.28 -0.36
C ARG A 315 -23.99 -6.36 -0.51
N ALA A 316 -23.28 -5.38 0.01
CA ALA A 316 -21.83 -5.39 0.08
C ALA A 316 -21.34 -5.02 1.47
N VAL A 317 -20.19 -5.59 1.84
CA VAL A 317 -19.37 -5.09 2.94
C VAL A 317 -18.07 -4.53 2.38
N LEU A 318 -17.86 -3.23 2.59
CA LEU A 318 -16.66 -2.50 2.21
C LEU A 318 -15.70 -2.54 3.40
N VAL A 319 -14.73 -3.47 3.39
CA VAL A 319 -13.76 -3.62 4.48
C VAL A 319 -12.52 -2.80 4.17
N ALA A 320 -12.20 -1.84 5.03
CA ALA A 320 -11.03 -0.96 4.90
C ALA A 320 -10.95 -0.23 3.55
N SER A 321 -12.10 0.04 2.90
CA SER A 321 -12.09 0.60 1.55
C SER A 321 -11.81 2.10 1.56
N PRO A 322 -10.92 2.62 0.70
CA PRO A 322 -10.66 4.06 0.60
C PRO A 322 -11.75 4.76 -0.21
N ASN A 323 -13.00 4.77 0.29
CA ASN A 323 -14.14 5.31 -0.46
C ASN A 323 -14.03 6.83 -0.72
N ASP A 324 -13.42 7.58 0.20
CA ASP A 324 -13.04 8.99 0.02
C ASP A 324 -11.53 9.16 -0.28
N GLY A 325 -10.86 8.07 -0.66
CA GLY A 325 -9.44 8.03 -0.98
C GLY A 325 -8.50 7.88 0.22
N THR A 326 -7.20 7.88 -0.06
CA THR A 326 -6.11 7.88 0.93
C THR A 326 -5.00 8.83 0.49
N PRO A 327 -4.42 9.64 1.41
CA PRO A 327 -3.32 10.54 1.08
C PRO A 327 -2.02 9.79 0.73
N LEU A 328 -1.94 8.48 1.01
CA LEU A 328 -0.82 7.64 0.60
C LEU A 328 -0.81 7.35 -0.91
N ALA A 329 -1.90 7.62 -1.62
CA ALA A 329 -2.06 7.36 -3.05
C ALA A 329 -1.82 8.59 -3.93
N THR A 330 -1.46 9.75 -3.36
CA THR A 330 -1.25 10.98 -4.13
C THR A 330 0.11 10.96 -4.87
N PRO A 331 0.15 11.19 -6.20
CA PRO A 331 1.39 11.12 -7.01
C PRO A 331 2.53 12.03 -6.55
N ALA A 332 2.22 13.13 -5.87
CA ALA A 332 3.19 14.09 -5.35
C ALA A 332 4.11 13.49 -4.26
N ARG A 333 3.70 12.37 -3.64
CA ARG A 333 4.38 11.74 -2.50
C ARG A 333 4.92 10.35 -2.80
N TRP A 334 5.24 10.07 -4.06
CA TRP A 334 5.61 8.72 -4.51
C TRP A 334 6.75 8.06 -3.71
N GLU A 335 7.75 8.83 -3.28
CA GLU A 335 8.84 8.36 -2.41
C GLU A 335 8.34 7.95 -1.02
N ASP A 336 7.45 8.76 -0.44
CA ASP A 336 6.83 8.51 0.86
C ASP A 336 5.89 7.30 0.79
N THR A 337 5.13 7.14 -0.31
CA THR A 337 4.27 5.97 -0.55
C THR A 337 5.09 4.69 -0.56
N VAL A 338 6.14 4.62 -1.37
CA VAL A 338 7.01 3.44 -1.47
C VAL A 338 7.69 3.17 -0.12
N GLY A 339 8.16 4.22 0.56
CA GLY A 339 8.72 4.13 1.90
C GLY A 339 7.72 3.55 2.90
N TRP A 340 6.51 4.09 2.97
CA TRP A 340 5.50 3.64 3.93
C TRP A 340 5.06 2.20 3.71
N PHE A 341 4.82 1.77 2.46
CA PHE A 341 4.51 0.37 2.16
C PHE A 341 5.66 -0.58 2.54
N ALA A 342 6.92 -0.19 2.30
CA ALA A 342 8.07 -0.97 2.77
C ALA A 342 8.10 -1.11 4.30
N ASN A 343 7.77 -0.04 5.03
CA ASN A 343 7.70 -0.10 6.49
C ASN A 343 6.53 -0.96 7.00
N LEU A 344 5.33 -0.83 6.41
CA LEU A 344 4.18 -1.64 6.80
C LEU A 344 4.44 -3.14 6.65
N MET A 345 5.08 -3.55 5.55
CA MET A 345 5.44 -4.94 5.32
C MET A 345 6.46 -5.46 6.33
N GLU A 346 7.42 -4.62 6.74
CA GLU A 346 8.42 -4.98 7.74
C GLU A 346 7.81 -5.09 9.15
N VAL A 347 6.90 -4.17 9.51
CA VAL A 347 6.21 -4.19 10.82
C VAL A 347 5.22 -5.36 10.92
N PHE A 348 4.52 -5.66 9.82
CA PHE A 348 3.50 -6.70 9.78
C PHE A 348 3.92 -7.80 8.80
N PRO A 349 4.82 -8.72 9.18
CA PRO A 349 5.31 -9.76 8.26
C PRO A 349 4.20 -10.70 7.78
N ASP A 350 3.20 -10.96 8.64
CA ASP A 350 1.98 -11.68 8.27
C ASP A 350 0.95 -10.70 7.70
N ASN A 351 0.96 -10.49 6.39
CA ASN A 351 0.07 -9.58 5.71
C ASN A 351 -0.43 -10.17 4.36
N PRO A 352 -1.52 -9.65 3.77
CA PRO A 352 -2.06 -10.14 2.51
C PRO A 352 -1.32 -9.60 1.27
N PHE A 353 -0.25 -8.81 1.44
CA PHE A 353 0.53 -8.27 0.32
C PHE A 353 1.44 -9.33 -0.26
N THR A 354 0.92 -10.04 -1.25
CA THR A 354 1.67 -11.06 -1.96
C THR A 354 2.72 -10.51 -2.90
N SER A 355 2.63 -9.26 -3.38
CA SER A 355 3.60 -8.67 -4.34
C SER A 355 4.31 -7.41 -3.84
N GLY A 356 4.15 -7.05 -2.57
CA GLY A 356 4.63 -5.78 -2.04
C GLY A 356 6.16 -5.65 -2.02
N ALA A 357 6.90 -6.71 -1.68
CA ALA A 357 8.36 -6.65 -1.65
C ALA A 357 8.96 -6.49 -3.06
N GLU A 358 8.43 -7.24 -4.04
CA GLU A 358 8.83 -7.08 -5.44
C GLU A 358 8.42 -5.70 -5.98
N PHE A 359 7.28 -5.15 -5.54
CA PHE A 359 6.87 -3.79 -5.88
C PHE A 359 7.84 -2.75 -5.33
N VAL A 360 8.23 -2.84 -4.05
CA VAL A 360 9.23 -1.95 -3.46
C VAL A 360 10.52 -2.02 -4.26
N SER A 361 11.00 -3.25 -4.53
CA SER A 361 12.23 -3.48 -5.28
C SER A 361 12.21 -2.86 -6.69
N GLU A 362 11.11 -2.98 -7.43
CA GLU A 362 11.01 -2.47 -8.80
C GLU A 362 10.70 -0.97 -8.84
N SER A 363 10.01 -0.46 -7.82
CA SER A 363 9.82 0.98 -7.61
C SER A 363 11.14 1.71 -7.42
N LEU A 364 12.19 1.08 -6.87
CA LEU A 364 13.53 1.67 -6.82
C LEU A 364 14.06 1.97 -8.23
N VAL A 365 13.82 1.10 -9.21
CA VAL A 365 14.24 1.33 -10.59
C VAL A 365 13.49 2.51 -11.21
N TRP A 366 12.19 2.63 -10.95
CA TRP A 366 11.37 3.75 -11.43
C TRP A 366 11.78 5.08 -10.78
N LEU A 367 12.00 5.08 -9.46
CA LEU A 367 12.50 6.23 -8.70
C LEU A 367 13.86 6.73 -9.24
N ALA A 368 14.81 5.81 -9.47
CA ALA A 368 16.11 6.14 -10.06
C ALA A 368 16.01 6.70 -11.48
N SER A 369 14.99 6.27 -12.23
CA SER A 369 14.70 6.73 -13.59
C SER A 369 13.99 8.08 -13.64
N HIS A 370 13.64 8.65 -12.48
CA HIS A 370 12.84 9.89 -12.35
C HIS A 370 11.47 9.79 -13.03
N LEU A 371 10.95 8.56 -13.22
CA LEU A 371 9.58 8.36 -13.66
C LEU A 371 8.67 8.72 -12.48
N ALA A 372 7.82 9.73 -12.67
CA ALA A 372 6.84 10.13 -11.65
C ALA A 372 5.63 9.18 -11.68
N GLY A 373 5.12 8.86 -10.48
CA GLY A 373 4.17 7.79 -10.19
C GLY A 373 2.74 8.05 -10.67
N ASP A 374 2.51 7.90 -11.97
CA ASP A 374 1.16 7.73 -12.52
C ASP A 374 0.91 6.24 -12.81
N LEU A 375 0.60 5.50 -11.75
CA LEU A 375 0.14 4.11 -11.83
C LEU A 375 -1.39 4.11 -11.68
N PRO A 376 -2.16 3.80 -12.74
CA PRO A 376 -3.62 3.93 -12.72
C PRO A 376 -4.28 3.21 -11.54
N GLY A 377 -3.75 2.06 -11.14
CA GLY A 377 -4.28 1.30 -10.01
C GLY A 377 -4.06 1.95 -8.66
N LEU A 378 -2.91 2.59 -8.43
CA LEU A 378 -2.63 3.29 -7.18
C LEU A 378 -3.28 4.66 -7.14
N ARG A 379 -3.14 5.44 -8.22
CA ARG A 379 -3.72 6.78 -8.35
C ARG A 379 -5.24 6.78 -8.20
N ALA A 380 -5.90 5.68 -8.55
CA ALA A 380 -7.34 5.53 -8.36
C ALA A 380 -7.82 5.70 -6.91
N MET A 381 -6.92 5.58 -5.92
CA MET A 381 -7.24 5.80 -4.50
C MET A 381 -6.91 7.24 -4.04
N ASP A 382 -6.45 8.12 -4.92
CA ASP A 382 -6.23 9.54 -4.60
C ASP A 382 -7.57 10.23 -4.36
N GLY A 383 -7.78 10.79 -3.17
CA GLY A 383 -9.05 11.45 -2.80
C GLY A 383 -9.35 12.71 -3.62
N ALA A 384 -8.33 13.31 -4.24
CA ALA A 384 -8.46 14.40 -5.21
C ALA A 384 -8.48 13.90 -6.67
N GLY A 385 -8.43 12.58 -6.88
CA GLY A 385 -8.41 11.94 -8.18
C GLY A 385 -9.80 11.87 -8.83
N PRO A 386 -9.86 11.73 -10.17
CA PRO A 386 -11.12 11.73 -10.91
C PRO A 386 -12.03 10.56 -10.51
N LEU A 387 -11.48 9.36 -10.29
CA LEU A 387 -12.31 8.21 -9.91
C LEU A 387 -13.02 8.43 -8.57
N VAL A 388 -12.29 8.83 -7.53
CA VAL A 388 -12.91 9.10 -6.23
C VAL A 388 -13.89 10.27 -6.35
N GLY A 389 -13.51 11.34 -7.05
CA GLY A 389 -14.41 12.47 -7.30
C GLY A 389 -15.73 12.05 -7.95
N ASP A 390 -15.67 11.22 -8.99
CA ASP A 390 -16.85 10.73 -9.69
C ASP A 390 -17.68 9.76 -8.82
N LEU A 391 -17.04 8.85 -8.07
CA LEU A 391 -17.73 7.93 -7.16
C LEU A 391 -18.39 8.67 -5.97
N GLN A 392 -17.84 9.82 -5.59
CA GLN A 392 -18.44 10.69 -4.59
C GLN A 392 -19.49 11.65 -5.18
N SER A 393 -19.79 11.53 -6.48
CA SER A 393 -20.81 12.32 -7.17
C SER A 393 -22.04 11.47 -7.50
N PRO A 394 -23.23 12.08 -7.71
CA PRO A 394 -24.42 11.32 -8.07
C PRO A 394 -24.27 10.52 -9.39
N PRO A 395 -24.95 9.36 -9.52
CA PRO A 395 -25.85 8.77 -8.53
C PRO A 395 -25.05 8.08 -7.40
N GLY A 396 -25.44 8.36 -6.15
CA GLY A 396 -24.90 7.66 -4.99
C GLY A 396 -25.24 6.16 -4.99
N PRO A 397 -24.72 5.41 -4.01
CA PRO A 397 -24.89 3.96 -3.97
C PRO A 397 -26.36 3.55 -3.87
N PRO A 398 -26.72 2.34 -4.31
CA PRO A 398 -28.06 1.82 -4.13
C PRO A 398 -28.43 1.81 -2.63
N ALA A 399 -29.67 2.22 -2.33
CA ALA A 399 -30.15 2.31 -0.95
C ALA A 399 -29.94 0.99 -0.20
N ASP A 400 -29.40 1.08 1.01
CA ASP A 400 -29.15 -0.04 1.92
C ASP A 400 -28.27 -1.17 1.34
N ALA A 401 -27.55 -0.93 0.24
CA ALA A 401 -26.67 -1.94 -0.33
C ALA A 401 -25.39 -2.12 0.48
N TYR A 402 -24.83 -1.05 1.06
CA TYR A 402 -23.51 -1.08 1.67
C TYR A 402 -23.54 -1.19 3.19
N SER A 403 -22.52 -1.88 3.70
CA SER A 403 -22.08 -1.86 5.09
C SER A 403 -20.58 -1.56 5.06
N ALA A 404 -20.06 -0.84 6.05
CA ALA A 404 -18.63 -0.50 6.13
C ALA A 404 -18.02 -1.15 7.36
N LEU A 405 -16.84 -1.74 7.19
CA LEU A 405 -16.05 -2.26 8.30
C LEU A 405 -14.68 -1.58 8.25
N VAL A 406 -14.37 -0.77 9.25
CA VAL A 406 -13.15 0.02 9.32
C VAL A 406 -12.48 -0.13 10.69
N SER A 407 -11.34 0.52 10.89
CA SER A 407 -10.64 0.48 12.16
C SER A 407 -9.87 1.77 12.39
N ASN A 408 -9.82 2.20 13.64
CA ASN A 408 -8.96 3.25 14.13
C ASN A 408 -7.80 2.64 14.94
N VAL A 409 -6.57 2.81 14.46
CA VAL A 409 -5.36 2.30 15.10
C VAL A 409 -4.60 3.46 15.71
N HIS A 410 -4.46 3.43 17.04
CA HIS A 410 -3.51 4.32 17.71
C HIS A 410 -2.13 3.65 17.65
N PRO A 411 -1.16 4.24 16.92
CA PRO A 411 0.18 3.69 16.86
C PRO A 411 0.83 3.74 18.24
N ASP A 412 1.61 2.72 18.59
CA ASP A 412 2.53 2.84 19.72
C ASP A 412 3.63 3.88 19.41
N ASP A 413 4.39 4.28 20.43
CA ASP A 413 5.45 5.28 20.26
C ASP A 413 6.43 4.89 19.15
N GLY A 414 6.74 3.60 19.01
CA GLY A 414 7.67 3.11 17.98
C GLY A 414 7.13 3.30 16.56
N LEU A 415 5.89 2.90 16.31
CA LEU A 415 5.22 3.03 15.02
C LEU A 415 4.96 4.50 14.68
N TRP A 416 4.60 5.32 15.68
CA TRP A 416 4.47 6.76 15.51
C TRP A 416 5.79 7.40 15.08
N GLN A 417 6.90 7.05 15.76
CA GLN A 417 8.22 7.56 15.36
C GLN A 417 8.60 7.13 13.94
N ARG A 418 8.23 5.90 13.53
CA ARG A 418 8.42 5.47 12.15
C ARG A 418 7.64 6.34 11.16
N ALA A 419 6.37 6.64 11.45
CA ALA A 419 5.53 7.49 10.60
C ALA A 419 6.09 8.91 10.45
N VAL A 420 6.58 9.50 11.53
CA VAL A 420 7.24 10.83 11.53
C VAL A 420 8.49 10.83 10.65
N ASP A 421 9.36 9.83 10.78
CA ASP A 421 10.60 9.72 10.02
C ASP A 421 10.36 9.47 8.52
N VAL A 422 9.30 8.74 8.17
CA VAL A 422 8.85 8.58 6.78
C VAL A 422 8.21 9.86 6.23
N GLY A 423 7.61 10.68 7.10
CA GLY A 423 6.94 11.93 6.73
C GLY A 423 5.47 11.77 6.38
N VAL A 424 4.85 10.70 6.85
CA VAL A 424 3.41 10.43 6.73
C VAL A 424 2.65 10.79 8.01
N ASP A 425 3.27 11.50 8.95
CA ASP A 425 2.67 11.95 10.21
C ASP A 425 1.35 12.72 10.02
N SER A 426 1.23 13.52 8.97
CA SER A 426 -0.02 14.23 8.67
C SER A 426 -1.20 13.29 8.36
N PHE A 427 -0.93 12.06 7.92
CA PHE A 427 -1.98 11.06 7.68
C PHE A 427 -2.55 10.52 8.99
N PHE A 428 -1.74 10.52 10.05
CA PHE A 428 -2.15 10.14 11.40
C PHE A 428 -2.74 11.30 12.21
N ALA A 429 -2.94 12.46 11.60
CA ALA A 429 -3.69 13.57 12.20
C ALA A 429 -5.22 13.38 12.11
N SER A 430 -5.66 12.18 11.70
CA SER A 430 -7.03 11.72 11.80
C SER A 430 -7.05 10.20 12.07
N ALA A 431 -8.11 9.72 12.71
CA ALA A 431 -8.35 8.29 12.90
C ALA A 431 -8.19 7.47 11.61
N ASN A 432 -7.39 6.40 11.63
CA ASN A 432 -7.05 5.62 10.44
C ASN A 432 -6.61 4.18 10.75
N ASP A 433 -6.55 3.33 9.73
CA ASP A 433 -6.15 1.93 9.86
C ASP A 433 -4.67 1.67 9.46
N LEU A 434 -3.84 2.71 9.47
CA LEU A 434 -2.47 2.79 8.91
C LEU A 434 -2.38 2.96 7.39
N VAL A 435 -3.49 2.86 6.65
CA VAL A 435 -3.52 3.08 5.18
C VAL A 435 -4.65 3.99 4.74
N VAL A 436 -5.83 3.86 5.34
CA VAL A 436 -7.06 4.55 4.98
C VAL A 436 -7.60 5.31 6.20
N PRO A 437 -7.99 6.59 6.06
CA PRO A 437 -8.71 7.28 7.13
C PRO A 437 -10.03 6.57 7.43
N SER A 438 -10.34 6.33 8.70
CA SER A 438 -11.48 5.53 9.14
C SER A 438 -12.80 6.07 8.56
N GLU A 439 -13.00 7.38 8.65
CA GLU A 439 -14.19 8.05 8.11
C GLU A 439 -14.32 7.92 6.59
N GLY A 440 -13.18 7.94 5.90
CA GLY A 440 -13.12 7.75 4.46
C GLY A 440 -13.62 6.37 4.03
N GLY A 441 -13.74 5.40 4.96
CA GLY A 441 -14.29 4.08 4.68
C GLY A 441 -15.82 3.98 4.67
N TRP A 442 -16.53 4.94 5.28
CA TRP A 442 -18.01 4.96 5.26
C TRP A 442 -18.61 6.14 4.50
N ARG A 443 -17.79 7.10 4.05
CA ARG A 443 -18.19 8.19 3.12
C ARG A 443 -18.32 7.65 1.70
N VAL A 444 -19.52 7.66 1.13
CA VAL A 444 -19.82 7.00 -0.16
C VAL A 444 -20.50 7.91 -1.19
N ASP A 445 -20.82 9.14 -0.82
CA ASP A 445 -21.37 10.18 -1.69
C ASP A 445 -21.06 11.53 -1.03
N ARG A 446 -21.00 12.63 -1.77
CA ARG A 446 -20.92 13.99 -1.21
C ARG A 446 -22.24 14.75 -1.32
N ASP A 447 -23.02 14.48 -2.36
CA ASP A 447 -24.16 15.31 -2.76
C ASP A 447 -25.53 14.63 -2.51
N GLY A 448 -25.54 13.32 -2.23
CA GLY A 448 -26.76 12.53 -2.03
C GLY A 448 -26.84 11.82 -0.67
N THR A 449 -26.44 10.55 -0.63
CA THR A 449 -26.44 9.72 0.60
C THR A 449 -25.02 9.66 1.16
N PRO A 450 -24.60 10.64 1.97
CA PRO A 450 -23.18 10.90 2.18
C PRO A 450 -22.42 9.76 2.85
N TYR A 451 -23.15 8.94 3.59
CA TYR A 451 -22.60 7.89 4.42
C TYR A 451 -23.34 6.58 4.24
N VAL A 452 -22.62 5.47 4.42
CA VAL A 452 -23.23 4.21 4.79
C VAL A 452 -24.10 4.42 6.04
N PRO A 453 -25.32 3.85 6.14
CA PRO A 453 -26.16 4.03 7.32
C PRO A 453 -25.46 3.61 8.60
N ALA A 454 -25.55 4.41 9.67
CA ALA A 454 -24.81 4.19 10.93
C ALA A 454 -25.00 2.78 11.52
N GLY A 455 -26.21 2.20 11.44
CA GLY A 455 -26.50 0.83 11.89
C GLY A 455 -25.88 -0.29 11.05
N ARG A 456 -25.10 0.07 10.02
CA ARG A 456 -24.38 -0.83 9.10
C ARG A 456 -22.88 -0.54 9.07
N ILE A 457 -22.38 0.19 10.05
CA ILE A 457 -20.96 0.50 10.20
C ILE A 457 -20.42 -0.25 11.41
N GLY A 458 -19.33 -0.97 11.20
CA GLY A 458 -18.47 -1.51 12.24
C GLY A 458 -17.14 -0.76 12.22
N CYS A 459 -16.68 -0.32 13.39
CA CYS A 459 -15.40 0.36 13.54
C CYS A 459 -14.66 -0.22 14.74
N PHE A 460 -13.51 -0.85 14.50
CA PHE A 460 -12.61 -1.28 15.57
C PHE A 460 -11.82 -0.12 16.14
N GLY A 461 -11.40 -0.24 17.41
CA GLY A 461 -10.46 0.68 18.03
C GLY A 461 -11.10 1.91 18.66
N PRO A 462 -10.29 2.92 19.06
CA PRO A 462 -10.78 4.04 19.86
C PRO A 462 -11.88 4.85 19.17
N GLY A 463 -12.95 5.12 19.92
CA GLY A 463 -14.17 5.76 19.42
C GLY A 463 -15.03 4.88 18.49
N GLY A 464 -14.55 3.69 18.14
CA GLY A 464 -15.29 2.71 17.37
C GLY A 464 -16.40 2.02 18.16
N ASN A 465 -17.22 1.24 17.46
CA ASN A 465 -18.34 0.49 18.03
C ASN A 465 -18.10 -1.03 18.05
N LEU A 466 -16.91 -1.49 17.66
CA LEU A 466 -16.44 -2.86 17.77
C LEU A 466 -15.25 -2.94 18.72
N ASP A 467 -15.28 -3.90 19.64
CA ASP A 467 -14.16 -4.19 20.53
C ASP A 467 -13.03 -4.89 19.72
N PRO A 468 -11.81 -4.32 19.65
CA PRO A 468 -10.67 -4.97 19.01
C PRO A 468 -10.09 -6.12 19.83
N GLY A 469 -10.53 -6.31 21.09
CA GLY A 469 -9.91 -7.23 22.03
C GLY A 469 -8.48 -6.78 22.41
N ALA A 470 -7.56 -7.74 22.55
CA ALA A 470 -6.21 -7.47 23.05
C ALA A 470 -5.23 -6.90 22.01
N THR A 471 -5.55 -6.99 20.71
CA THR A 471 -4.63 -6.59 19.62
C THR A 471 -5.34 -5.64 18.66
N PRO A 472 -4.74 -4.48 18.33
CA PRO A 472 -5.32 -3.56 17.36
C PRO A 472 -5.59 -4.24 16.01
N VAL A 473 -6.73 -3.90 15.41
CA VAL A 473 -7.08 -4.28 14.04
C VAL A 473 -6.59 -3.17 13.13
N ASN A 474 -5.65 -3.47 12.24
CA ASN A 474 -5.14 -2.54 11.23
C ASN A 474 -5.59 -2.96 9.82
N HIS A 475 -5.19 -2.19 8.81
CA HIS A 475 -5.57 -2.38 7.40
C HIS A 475 -5.43 -3.83 6.89
N VAL A 476 -4.48 -4.59 7.43
CA VAL A 476 -4.13 -5.95 6.96
C VAL A 476 -4.61 -7.07 7.89
N LYS A 477 -5.29 -6.75 8.99
CA LYS A 477 -5.68 -7.70 10.05
C LYS A 477 -7.18 -7.75 10.36
N PHE A 478 -8.02 -7.44 9.37
CA PHE A 478 -9.48 -7.49 9.55
C PHE A 478 -10.02 -8.94 9.60
N PHE A 479 -9.54 -9.80 8.71
CA PHE A 479 -10.21 -11.08 8.42
C PHE A 479 -9.85 -12.24 9.35
N ASP A 480 -8.91 -12.05 10.28
CA ASP A 480 -8.56 -13.02 11.33
C ASP A 480 -9.41 -12.87 12.61
N ARG A 481 -10.40 -11.97 12.60
CA ARG A 481 -11.25 -11.63 13.75
C ARG A 481 -12.62 -12.30 13.70
N SER A 482 -13.05 -12.87 14.83
CA SER A 482 -14.41 -13.39 15.01
C SER A 482 -15.47 -12.30 14.84
N GLU A 483 -15.20 -11.11 15.34
CA GLU A 483 -16.06 -9.92 15.26
C GLU A 483 -16.28 -9.51 13.79
N THR A 484 -15.25 -9.65 12.95
CA THR A 484 -15.38 -9.48 11.50
C THR A 484 -16.28 -10.56 10.90
N ALA A 485 -16.08 -11.84 11.23
CA ALA A 485 -16.94 -12.92 10.74
C ALA A 485 -18.42 -12.72 11.13
N ASP A 486 -18.67 -12.30 12.37
CA ASP A 486 -19.98 -11.91 12.90
C ASP A 486 -20.60 -10.78 12.10
N PHE A 487 -19.87 -9.68 11.94
CA PHE A 487 -20.33 -8.51 11.22
C PHE A 487 -20.67 -8.84 9.76
N LEU A 488 -19.77 -9.56 9.07
CA LEU A 488 -19.94 -9.96 7.68
C LEU A 488 -21.17 -10.84 7.49
N ALA A 489 -21.34 -11.90 8.29
CA ALA A 489 -22.48 -12.80 8.17
C ALA A 489 -23.83 -12.05 8.35
N ARG A 490 -23.92 -11.20 9.38
CA ARG A 490 -25.12 -10.39 9.65
C ARG A 490 -25.42 -9.40 8.53
N ALA A 491 -24.40 -8.68 8.05
CA ALA A 491 -24.53 -7.70 6.98
C ALA A 491 -25.01 -8.34 5.67
N LEU A 492 -24.48 -9.51 5.34
CA LEU A 492 -24.87 -10.28 4.15
C LEU A 492 -26.31 -10.81 4.26
N ASP A 493 -26.76 -11.19 5.46
CA ASP A 493 -28.16 -11.53 5.71
C ASP A 493 -29.08 -10.29 5.83
N GLY A 494 -28.49 -9.09 5.89
CA GLY A 494 -29.17 -7.80 6.01
C GLY A 494 -29.83 -7.59 7.36
N GLN A 495 -29.28 -8.25 8.38
CA GLN A 495 -29.63 -8.00 9.76
C GLN A 495 -29.00 -6.68 10.19
N THR A 496 -29.70 -5.95 11.05
CA THR A 496 -29.11 -4.81 11.76
C THR A 496 -27.96 -5.29 12.64
N GLN A 497 -26.88 -4.52 12.65
CA GLN A 497 -25.76 -4.84 13.53
C GLN A 497 -26.14 -4.54 14.98
N PRO A 498 -25.86 -5.45 15.94
CA PRO A 498 -26.13 -5.23 17.36
C PRO A 498 -25.05 -4.32 17.98
N LEU A 499 -24.73 -3.22 17.29
CA LEU A 499 -23.67 -2.29 17.65
C LEU A 499 -24.27 -0.92 17.96
N PRO A 500 -23.70 -0.17 18.91
CA PRO A 500 -24.01 1.25 19.05
C PRO A 500 -23.81 1.97 17.71
N ALA A 501 -24.71 2.92 17.40
CA ALA A 501 -24.55 3.76 16.22
C ALA A 501 -23.33 4.67 16.39
N ILE A 502 -22.51 4.76 15.34
CA ILE A 502 -21.43 5.75 15.26
C ILE A 502 -22.05 7.11 14.94
N ASP A 503 -21.58 8.16 15.62
CA ASP A 503 -21.88 9.53 15.23
C ASP A 503 -21.07 9.89 13.99
N LEU A 504 -21.75 9.99 12.84
CA LEU A 504 -21.12 10.23 11.54
C LEU A 504 -20.72 11.70 11.32
N GLN A 505 -21.11 12.59 12.24
CA GLN A 505 -20.77 14.02 12.18
C GLN A 505 -19.64 14.38 13.14
N ALA A 506 -19.35 13.54 14.13
CA ALA A 506 -18.23 13.72 15.03
C ALA A 506 -16.99 12.99 14.50
N PRO A 507 -15.80 13.61 14.56
CA PRO A 507 -14.58 12.89 14.26
C PRO A 507 -14.34 11.80 15.29
N LEU A 508 -13.78 10.68 14.84
CA LEU A 508 -13.22 9.69 15.75
C LEU A 508 -12.01 10.29 16.49
N PRO A 509 -11.71 9.82 17.72
CA PRO A 509 -10.52 10.25 18.43
C PRO A 509 -9.25 9.85 17.68
N ASP A 510 -8.23 10.70 17.76
CA ASP A 510 -6.88 10.47 17.22
C ASP A 510 -5.98 9.67 18.16
#